data_AF-A0A529X8Z9-F1
#
_entry.id   AF-A0A529X8Z9-F1
#
_cell.length_a   1.000
_cell.length_b   1.000
_cell.length_c   1.000
_cell.angle_alpha   90.00
_cell.angle_beta   90.00
_cell.angle_gamma   90.00
#
_symmetry.space_group_name_H-M   'P 1'
#
loop_
_entity.id
_entity.type
_entity.pdbx_description
1 polymer ?
#
loop_
_entity_poly.entity_id
_entity_poly.type
_entity_poly.pdbx_seq_one_letter_code
_entity_poly.pdbx_strand_id
1 'polypeptide(L)'
;MRWDQRVTRRVFIDGVERHFDRFDIVQAKNKGRTGGKRLFVPITPMLSEILDAADRRGETVLVNGYGDPFSAKSLTGMMAHWCKLAGLPKGLTLHGLRKSLGVYLAEAEASTRQLMDVLGHDDIDHAELYSREASQVRLAVQGMATVFMRMRFCRA
;
A
#
# COMPACT_ATOMS: atom_id res chain seq x y z
N MET A 1 -3.62 -9.75 11.33
CA MET A 1 -3.28 -10.48 10.09
C MET A 1 -2.91 -11.89 10.52
N ARG A 2 -3.57 -12.89 9.96
CA ARG A 2 -3.42 -14.31 10.31
C ARG A 2 -2.78 -15.07 9.16
N TRP A 3 -2.12 -16.19 9.46
CA TRP A 3 -1.45 -17.02 8.46
C TRP A 3 -2.41 -17.66 7.46
N ASP A 4 -3.62 -18.02 7.91
CA ASP A 4 -4.70 -18.56 7.07
C ASP A 4 -5.23 -17.56 6.03
N GLN A 5 -4.87 -16.27 6.15
CA GLN A 5 -5.20 -15.23 5.19
C GLN A 5 -4.23 -15.15 4.02
N ARG A 6 -3.02 -15.76 4.13
CA ARG A 6 -2.04 -15.85 3.03
C ARG A 6 -2.44 -16.99 2.10
N VAL A 7 -2.79 -16.66 0.87
CA VAL A 7 -3.25 -17.64 -0.12
C VAL A 7 -2.70 -17.30 -1.50
N THR A 8 -2.43 -18.34 -2.29
CA THR A 8 -2.13 -18.19 -3.71
C THR A 8 -3.44 -18.13 -4.50
N ARG A 9 -3.66 -17.05 -5.25
CA ARG A 9 -4.85 -16.90 -6.09
C ARG A 9 -4.47 -16.83 -7.56
N ARG A 10 -5.23 -17.57 -8.37
CA ARG A 10 -5.21 -17.46 -9.82
C ARG A 10 -6.05 -16.25 -10.23
N VAL A 11 -5.46 -15.34 -10.98
CA VAL A 11 -6.09 -14.10 -11.47
C VAL A 11 -5.81 -14.01 -12.97
N PHE A 12 -6.85 -13.71 -13.73
CA PHE A 12 -6.73 -13.42 -15.16
C PHE A 12 -6.64 -11.91 -15.33
N ILE A 13 -5.51 -11.44 -15.86
CA ILE A 13 -5.27 -10.02 -16.16
C ILE A 13 -4.88 -9.93 -17.63
N ASP A 14 -5.61 -9.14 -18.40
CA ASP A 14 -5.39 -8.95 -19.84
C ASP A 14 -5.30 -10.25 -20.65
N GLY A 15 -6.13 -11.24 -20.29
CA GLY A 15 -6.17 -12.55 -20.96
C GLY A 15 -5.07 -13.52 -20.56
N VAL A 16 -4.15 -13.12 -19.67
CA VAL A 16 -3.06 -13.96 -19.18
C VAL A 16 -3.39 -14.45 -17.76
N GLU A 17 -3.33 -15.76 -17.55
CA GLU A 17 -3.40 -16.34 -16.20
C GLU A 17 -2.12 -16.02 -15.43
N ARG A 18 -2.27 -15.42 -14.25
CA ARG A 18 -1.18 -15.14 -13.33
C ARG A 18 -1.53 -15.67 -11.95
N HIS A 19 -0.52 -16.20 -11.26
CA HIS A 19 -0.67 -16.68 -9.89
C HIS A 19 0.00 -15.67 -8.97
N PHE A 20 -0.74 -15.18 -7.98
CA PHE A 20 -0.24 -14.22 -7.01
C PHE A 20 -0.34 -14.80 -5.61
N ASP A 21 0.78 -14.81 -4.90
CA ASP A 21 0.77 -14.93 -3.45
C ASP A 21 0.30 -13.60 -2.84
N ARG A 22 -0.61 -13.67 -1.87
CA ARG A 22 -1.26 -12.47 -1.31
C ARG A 22 -1.93 -12.72 0.03
N PHE A 23 -2.32 -11.64 0.70
CA PHE A 23 -3.25 -11.70 1.83
C PHE A 23 -4.67 -11.31 1.42
N ASP A 24 -5.67 -12.09 1.86
CA ASP A 24 -7.10 -11.68 1.86
C ASP A 24 -7.44 -11.10 3.23
N ILE A 25 -7.71 -9.80 3.26
CA ILE A 25 -8.00 -9.11 4.52
C ILE A 25 -9.37 -8.46 4.43
N VAL A 26 -10.18 -8.61 5.48
CA VAL A 26 -11.37 -7.80 5.68
C VAL A 26 -11.07 -6.74 6.73
N GLN A 27 -11.20 -5.47 6.38
CA GLN A 27 -10.98 -4.39 7.34
C GLN A 27 -11.95 -4.52 8.52
N ALA A 28 -11.43 -4.35 9.73
CA ALA A 28 -12.25 -4.29 10.94
C ALA A 28 -13.09 -3.00 10.99
N LYS A 29 -12.59 -1.92 10.39
CA LYS A 29 -13.33 -0.66 10.24
C LYS A 29 -14.62 -0.94 9.46
N ASN A 30 -15.74 -0.43 9.96
CA ASN A 30 -17.08 -0.62 9.39
C ASN A 30 -17.57 -2.07 9.30
N LYS A 31 -16.86 -3.06 9.87
CA LYS A 31 -17.24 -4.48 9.79
C LYS A 31 -18.65 -4.75 10.32
N GLY A 32 -19.03 -4.11 11.44
CA GLY A 32 -20.38 -4.27 12.01
C GLY A 32 -21.50 -3.57 11.23
N ARG A 33 -21.17 -2.62 10.33
CA ARG A 33 -22.18 -1.87 9.55
C ARG A 33 -22.30 -2.35 8.11
N THR A 34 -21.17 -2.62 7.45
CA THR A 34 -21.12 -2.95 6.01
C THR A 34 -20.40 -4.26 5.71
N GLY A 35 -20.01 -5.02 6.74
CA GLY A 35 -19.18 -6.22 6.59
C GLY A 35 -17.68 -5.93 6.43
N GLY A 36 -17.29 -4.66 6.27
CA GLY A 36 -15.90 -4.23 6.12
C GLY A 36 -15.38 -4.41 4.69
N LYS A 37 -14.38 -3.61 4.31
CA LYS A 37 -13.80 -3.68 2.97
C LYS A 37 -12.90 -4.90 2.83
N ARG A 38 -13.12 -5.70 1.78
CA ARG A 38 -12.21 -6.78 1.39
C ARG A 38 -11.04 -6.19 0.61
N LEU A 39 -9.83 -6.56 1.00
CA LEU A 39 -8.59 -6.12 0.38
C LEU A 39 -7.85 -7.32 -0.18
N PHE A 40 -7.45 -7.20 -1.43
CA PHE A 40 -6.47 -8.05 -2.08
C PHE A 40 -5.10 -7.40 -1.89
N VAL A 41 -4.25 -7.95 -1.03
CA VAL A 41 -2.92 -7.38 -0.75
C VAL A 41 -1.83 -8.27 -1.36
N PRO A 42 -1.30 -7.95 -2.56
CA PRO A 42 -0.28 -8.77 -3.20
C PRO A 42 0.99 -8.80 -2.35
N ILE A 43 1.60 -9.99 -2.23
CA ILE A 43 2.89 -10.16 -1.56
C ILE A 43 3.99 -9.91 -2.59
N THR A 44 4.86 -8.96 -2.28
CA THR A 44 6.07 -8.71 -3.09
C THR A 44 7.12 -9.81 -2.83
N PRO A 45 8.07 -10.04 -3.75
CA PRO A 45 9.13 -11.04 -3.53
C PRO A 45 9.87 -10.83 -2.20
N MET A 46 10.26 -9.58 -1.92
CA MET A 46 10.90 -9.21 -0.66
C MET A 46 10.04 -9.55 0.58
N LEU A 47 8.73 -9.31 0.52
CA LEU A 47 7.84 -9.67 1.62
C LEU A 47 7.69 -11.20 1.75
N SER A 48 7.65 -11.94 0.64
CA SER A 48 7.61 -13.40 0.67
C SER A 48 8.82 -13.97 1.41
N GLU A 49 10.02 -13.52 1.04
CA GLU A 49 11.27 -13.97 1.68
C GLU A 49 11.25 -13.76 3.19
N ILE A 50 10.80 -12.58 3.64
CA ILE A 50 10.68 -12.26 5.08
C ILE A 50 9.63 -13.15 5.75
N LEU A 51 8.47 -13.39 5.10
CA LEU A 51 7.41 -14.23 5.64
C LEU A 51 7.80 -15.71 5.70
N ASP A 52 8.60 -16.18 4.75
CA ASP A 52 9.05 -17.57 4.67
C ASP A 52 10.14 -17.85 5.71
N ALA A 53 10.96 -16.84 6.05
CA ALA A 53 11.93 -16.89 7.14
C ALA A 53 11.32 -16.64 8.54
N ALA A 54 10.08 -16.15 8.61
CA ALA A 54 9.44 -15.82 9.87
C ALA A 54 9.07 -17.08 10.67
N ASP A 55 9.36 -17.06 11.98
CA ASP A 55 8.95 -18.13 12.88
C ASP A 55 7.42 -18.12 13.06
N ARG A 56 6.77 -19.20 12.62
CA ARG A 56 5.30 -19.31 12.60
C ARG A 56 4.78 -19.76 13.97
N ARG A 57 4.92 -18.87 14.94
CA ARG A 57 4.36 -19.06 16.29
C ARG A 57 2.89 -18.63 16.29
N GLY A 58 1.99 -19.59 16.48
CA GLY A 58 0.55 -19.34 16.57
C GLY A 58 -0.12 -18.93 15.25
N GLU A 59 -1.27 -18.27 15.37
CA GLU A 59 -2.16 -18.02 14.22
C GLU A 59 -1.86 -16.72 13.48
N THR A 60 -1.16 -15.77 14.12
CA THR A 60 -0.93 -14.43 13.58
C THR A 60 0.46 -14.27 13.00
N VAL A 61 0.58 -13.45 11.96
CA VAL A 61 1.87 -13.14 11.31
C VAL A 61 2.79 -12.32 12.20
N LEU A 62 2.22 -11.42 13.01
CA LEU A 62 2.97 -10.51 13.87
C LEU A 62 2.74 -10.89 15.33
N VAL A 63 3.78 -11.45 15.96
CA VAL A 63 3.79 -11.83 17.38
C VAL A 63 4.86 -11.03 18.14
N ASN A 64 4.60 -10.78 19.42
CA ASN A 64 5.54 -10.11 20.31
C ASN A 64 6.62 -11.09 20.82
N GLY A 65 7.54 -10.60 21.66
CA GLY A 65 8.62 -11.43 22.23
C GLY A 65 8.16 -12.61 23.10
N TYR A 66 6.91 -12.61 23.55
CA TYR A 66 6.29 -13.68 24.32
C TYR A 66 5.54 -14.70 23.44
N GLY A 67 5.46 -14.46 22.13
CA GLY A 67 4.71 -15.30 21.18
C GLY A 67 3.24 -14.93 21.02
N ASP A 68 2.76 -13.90 21.72
CA ASP A 68 1.36 -13.45 21.62
C ASP A 68 1.15 -12.50 20.44
N PRO A 69 -0.07 -12.47 19.85
CA PRO A 69 -0.41 -11.49 18.83
C PRO A 69 -0.22 -10.05 19.30
N PHE A 70 0.34 -9.20 18.45
CA PHE A 70 0.42 -7.76 18.74
C PHE A 70 -0.97 -7.11 18.83
N SER A 71 -1.20 -6.32 19.89
CA SER A 71 -2.27 -5.31 19.89
C SER A 71 -1.85 -4.09 19.04
N ALA A 72 -2.82 -3.36 18.48
CA ALA A 72 -2.57 -2.16 17.68
C ALA A 72 -1.72 -1.11 18.45
N LYS A 73 -2.01 -0.91 19.73
CA LYS A 73 -1.27 0.02 20.61
C LYS A 73 0.18 -0.46 20.80
N SER A 74 0.38 -1.73 21.13
CA SER A 74 1.72 -2.28 21.35
C SER A 74 2.58 -2.27 20.08
N LEU A 75 1.98 -2.57 18.92
CA LEU A 75 2.69 -2.55 17.64
C LEU A 75 3.15 -1.14 17.28
N THR A 76 2.31 -0.13 17.52
CA THR A 76 2.68 1.27 17.31
C THR A 76 3.84 1.70 18.22
N GLY A 77 3.82 1.28 19.48
CA GLY A 77 4.93 1.52 20.42
C GLY A 77 6.22 0.81 19.98
N MET A 78 6.12 -0.43 19.50
CA MET A 78 7.26 -1.17 18.98
C MET A 78 7.86 -0.54 17.73
N MET A 79 7.04 0.02 16.84
CA MET A 79 7.55 0.77 15.68
C MET A 79 8.43 1.94 16.12
N ALA A 80 7.97 2.73 17.10
CA ALA A 80 8.76 3.84 17.62
C ALA A 80 10.07 3.37 18.27
N HIS A 81 10.03 2.22 18.95
CA HIS A 81 11.21 1.59 19.53
C HIS A 81 12.20 1.12 18.44
N TRP A 82 11.73 0.44 17.39
CA TRP A 82 12.57 0.02 16.27
C TRP A 82 13.20 1.21 15.54
N CYS A 83 12.45 2.30 15.33
CA CYS A 83 13.00 3.54 14.78
C CYS A 83 14.14 4.08 15.64
N LYS A 84 13.97 4.10 16.97
CA LYS A 84 15.03 4.54 17.88
C LYS A 84 16.27 3.65 17.80
N LEU A 85 16.10 2.33 17.76
CA LEU A 85 17.21 1.38 17.62
C LEU A 85 17.96 1.54 16.29
N ALA A 86 17.24 1.86 15.22
CA ALA A 86 17.82 2.12 13.91
C ALA A 86 18.46 3.52 13.78
N GLY A 87 18.48 4.34 14.84
CA GLY A 87 19.02 5.71 14.79
C GLY A 87 18.17 6.67 13.96
N LEU A 88 16.90 6.34 13.70
CA LEU A 88 16.00 7.15 12.89
C LEU A 88 15.37 8.30 13.71
N PRO A 89 14.97 9.40 13.04
CA PRO A 89 14.30 10.51 13.69
C PRO A 89 12.97 10.09 14.34
N LYS A 90 12.57 10.85 15.36
CA LYS A 90 11.27 10.67 16.01
C LYS A 90 10.13 11.03 15.05
N GLY A 91 8.95 10.45 15.30
CA GLY A 91 7.72 10.75 14.53
C GLY A 91 7.44 9.79 13.37
N LEU A 92 8.34 8.84 13.08
CA LEU A 92 8.09 7.77 12.12
C LEU A 92 7.12 6.73 12.70
N THR A 93 6.02 6.47 11.98
CA THR A 93 4.94 5.60 12.43
C THR A 93 4.47 4.67 11.31
N LEU A 94 3.73 3.61 11.68
CA LEU A 94 3.07 2.73 10.71
C LEU A 94 2.06 3.46 9.83
N HIS A 95 1.34 4.44 10.40
CA HIS A 95 0.46 5.29 9.61
C HIS A 95 1.26 6.14 8.61
N GLY A 96 2.43 6.65 9.02
CA GLY A 96 3.38 7.32 8.14
C GLY A 96 3.81 6.45 6.96
N LEU A 97 4.17 5.18 7.20
CA LEU A 97 4.52 4.24 6.13
C LEU A 97 3.39 4.06 5.11
N ARG A 98 2.14 3.98 5.58
CA ARG A 98 0.97 3.89 4.70
C ARG A 98 0.78 5.17 3.87
N LYS A 99 1.07 6.35 4.43
CA LYS A 99 1.08 7.60 3.64
C LYS A 99 2.20 7.59 2.60
N SER A 100 3.40 7.19 2.98
CA SER A 100 4.55 7.09 2.06
C SER A 100 4.26 6.15 0.89
N LEU A 101 3.58 5.01 1.12
CA LEU A 101 3.14 4.13 0.04
C LEU A 101 2.18 4.83 -0.93
N GLY A 102 1.25 5.66 -0.42
CA GLY A 102 0.37 6.47 -1.25
C GLY A 102 1.15 7.49 -2.10
N VAL A 103 2.17 8.12 -1.54
CA VAL A 103 3.06 9.03 -2.29
C VAL A 103 3.80 8.27 -3.39
N TYR A 104 4.44 7.14 -3.08
CA TYR A 104 5.16 6.35 -4.09
C TYR A 104 4.28 5.85 -5.23
N LEU A 105 3.05 5.42 -4.92
CA LEU A 105 2.09 5.02 -5.94
C LEU A 105 1.69 6.21 -6.84
N ALA A 106 1.48 7.39 -6.25
CA ALA A 106 1.16 8.60 -7.00
C ALA A 106 2.33 9.05 -7.88
N GLU A 107 3.56 9.00 -7.38
CA GLU A 107 4.79 9.28 -8.13
C GLU A 107 5.00 8.28 -9.27
N ALA A 108 4.63 7.01 -9.07
CA ALA A 108 4.63 5.96 -10.08
C ALA A 108 3.45 6.05 -11.07
N GLU A 109 2.71 7.16 -11.08
CA GLU A 109 1.58 7.42 -11.96
C GLU A 109 0.41 6.43 -11.81
N ALA A 110 0.29 5.79 -10.65
CA ALA A 110 -0.90 5.00 -10.35
C ALA A 110 -2.13 5.90 -10.36
N SER A 111 -3.18 5.44 -11.03
CA SER A 111 -4.48 6.12 -11.01
C SER A 111 -5.03 6.23 -9.59
N THR A 112 -5.87 7.23 -9.34
CA THR A 112 -6.55 7.39 -8.04
C THR A 112 -7.27 6.12 -7.59
N ARG A 113 -7.86 5.35 -8.52
CA ARG A 113 -8.50 4.06 -8.20
C ARG A 113 -7.49 3.00 -7.76
N GLN A 114 -6.36 2.88 -8.45
CA GLN A 114 -5.30 1.95 -8.04
C GLN A 114 -4.76 2.31 -6.64
N LEU A 115 -4.56 3.60 -6.36
CA LEU A 115 -4.21 4.12 -5.04
C LEU A 115 -5.24 3.71 -3.97
N MET A 116 -6.53 3.93 -4.25
CA MET A 116 -7.61 3.59 -3.34
C MET A 116 -7.70 2.09 -3.05
N ASP A 117 -7.50 1.24 -4.06
CA ASP A 117 -7.54 -0.21 -3.90
C ASP A 117 -6.33 -0.74 -3.12
N VAL A 118 -5.11 -0.25 -3.43
CA VAL A 118 -3.89 -0.66 -2.70
C VAL A 118 -3.91 -0.21 -1.25
N LEU A 119 -4.33 1.05 -1.00
CA LEU A 119 -4.42 1.55 0.37
C LEU A 119 -5.67 1.00 1.07
N GLY A 120 -6.72 0.63 0.35
CA GLY A 120 -8.03 0.31 0.93
C GLY A 120 -8.72 1.56 1.49
N HIS A 121 -8.57 2.71 0.83
CA HIS A 121 -9.32 3.92 1.13
C HIS A 121 -10.72 3.83 0.52
N ASP A 122 -11.72 4.31 1.25
CA ASP A 122 -13.07 4.54 0.73
C ASP A 122 -13.28 6.00 0.33
N ASP A 123 -12.44 6.87 0.86
CA ASP A 123 -12.49 8.31 0.64
C ASP A 123 -11.55 8.68 -0.51
N ILE A 124 -12.12 9.27 -1.56
CA ILE A 124 -11.42 9.71 -2.75
C ILE A 124 -10.58 10.95 -2.47
N ASP A 125 -11.00 11.82 -1.54
CA ASP A 125 -10.36 13.12 -1.28
C ASP A 125 -8.93 12.91 -0.78
N HIS A 126 -8.71 11.90 0.05
CA HIS A 126 -7.38 11.52 0.52
C HIS A 126 -6.51 10.93 -0.59
N ALA A 127 -7.09 10.20 -1.55
CA ALA A 127 -6.33 9.65 -2.67
C ALA A 127 -6.00 10.73 -3.71
N GLU A 128 -6.92 11.67 -3.94
CA GLU A 128 -6.72 12.85 -4.78
C GLU A 128 -5.65 13.78 -4.23
N LEU A 129 -5.56 13.95 -2.91
CA LEU A 129 -4.50 14.76 -2.31
C LEU A 129 -3.10 14.27 -2.72
N TYR A 130 -2.83 12.96 -2.56
CA TYR A 130 -1.54 12.39 -2.96
C TYR A 130 -1.31 12.45 -4.47
N SER A 131 -2.35 12.15 -5.25
CA SER A 131 -2.29 12.17 -6.72
C SER A 131 -2.02 13.58 -7.26
N ARG A 132 -2.69 14.60 -6.73
CA ARG A 132 -2.58 15.99 -7.16
C ARG A 132 -1.19 16.55 -6.88
N GLU A 133 -0.65 16.32 -5.68
CA GLU A 133 0.69 16.79 -5.31
C GLU A 133 1.77 16.16 -6.18
N ALA A 134 1.72 14.84 -6.42
CA ALA A 134 2.70 14.16 -7.26
C ALA A 134 2.58 14.52 -8.75
N SER A 135 1.36 14.72 -9.25
CA SER A 135 1.11 14.90 -10.68
C SER A 135 1.20 16.34 -11.17
N GLN A 136 1.05 17.37 -10.31
CA GLN A 136 0.91 18.77 -10.74
C GLN A 136 2.07 19.24 -11.63
N VAL A 137 3.32 19.12 -11.16
CA VAL A 137 4.50 19.61 -11.88
C VAL A 137 4.66 18.89 -13.21
N ARG A 138 4.50 17.56 -13.20
CA ARG A 138 4.65 16.72 -14.40
C ARG A 138 3.55 16.96 -15.42
N LEU A 139 2.29 17.02 -14.99
CA LEU A 139 1.14 17.30 -15.88
C LEU A 139 1.25 18.69 -16.51
N ALA A 140 1.75 19.69 -15.77
CA ALA A 140 2.03 21.00 -16.33
C ALA A 140 3.10 20.93 -17.44
N VAL A 141 4.19 20.17 -17.22
CA VAL A 141 5.24 19.96 -18.24
C VAL A 141 4.70 19.22 -19.46
N GLN A 142 3.94 18.13 -19.29
CA GLN A 142 3.33 17.37 -20.38
C GLN A 142 2.28 18.18 -21.16
N GLY A 143 1.47 18.97 -20.46
CA GLY A 143 0.51 19.88 -21.06
C GLY A 143 1.21 20.91 -21.95
N MET A 144 2.28 21.52 -21.46
CA MET A 144 3.08 22.46 -22.25
C MET A 144 3.78 21.79 -23.44
N ALA A 145 4.32 20.58 -23.27
CA ALA A 145 4.89 19.82 -24.37
C ALA A 145 3.89 19.56 -25.51
N THR A 146 2.62 19.28 -25.16
CA THR A 146 1.54 19.12 -26.14
C THR A 146 1.29 20.40 -26.94
N VAL A 147 1.29 21.56 -26.27
CA VAL A 147 1.16 22.87 -26.93
C VAL A 147 2.34 23.13 -27.87
N PHE A 148 3.57 22.91 -27.41
CA PHE A 148 4.77 23.10 -28.22
C PHE A 148 4.81 22.21 -29.47
N MET A 149 4.39 20.94 -29.34
CA MET A 149 4.31 20.02 -30.47
C MET A 149 3.31 20.52 -31.52
N ARG A 150 2.15 21.02 -31.08
CA ARG A 150 1.09 21.53 -31.97
C ARG A 150 1.48 22.85 -32.65
N MET A 151 2.20 23.73 -31.93
CA MET A 151 2.72 24.99 -32.50
C MET A 151 3.86 24.77 -33.52
N ARG A 152 4.65 23.70 -33.37
CA ARG A 152 5.66 23.32 -34.37
C ARG A 152 5.05 22.83 -35.69
N PHE A 153 3.89 22.18 -35.64
CA PHE A 153 3.19 21.70 -36.84
C PHE A 153 2.43 22.80 -37.61
N CYS A 154 2.07 23.93 -36.98
CA CYS A 154 1.44 25.07 -37.67
C CYS A 154 2.42 26.02 -38.37
N ARG A 155 3.73 25.71 -38.42
CA ARG A 155 4.77 26.52 -39.08
C ARG A 155 5.23 25.96 -40.43
N ALA A 156 4.46 25.06 -41.06
CA ALA A 156 4.71 24.57 -42.42
C ALA A 156 3.66 25.11 -43.40
#